data_AF-A0A6B2V826-F1
#
_entry.id   AF-A0A6B2V826-F1
#
_cell.length_a   1.000
_cell.length_b   1.000
_cell.length_c   1.000
_cell.angle_alpha   90.00
_cell.angle_beta   90.00
_cell.angle_gamma   90.00
#
_symmetry.space_group_name_H-M   'P 1'
#
loop_
_entity.id
_entity.type
_entity.pdbx_description
1 polymer ?
#
loop_
_entity_poly.entity_id
_entity_poly.type
_entity_poly.pdbx_seq_one_letter_code
_entity_poly.pdbx_strand_id
1 'polypeptide(L)'
;MSTTLGSGKVSVTYDDLADAVARIEATNGTPSVVWASVDMAAALRKEKSTGSGVYQGGSPTDSPASTAWGLPILPSAFLPAKTVVVADASRIVVGIRRNATVRVSEDARFDSDQVGFKLTMRVAGSSVAETSSVQIVKAASY
;
A
#
# COMPACT_ATOMS: atom_id res chain seq x y z
N MET A 1 -3.01 -5.47 12.86
CA MET A 1 -3.75 -4.63 13.84
C MET A 1 -4.20 -3.33 13.17
N SER A 2 -5.31 -2.69 13.57
CA SER A 2 -5.76 -1.41 12.99
C SER A 2 -5.85 -0.32 14.06
N THR A 3 -5.37 0.88 13.72
CA THR A 3 -5.38 2.08 14.55
C THR A 3 -6.09 3.20 13.78
N THR A 4 -7.07 3.83 14.41
CA THR A 4 -7.71 5.04 13.87
C THR A 4 -7.12 6.26 14.57
N LEU A 5 -6.68 7.26 13.82
CA LEU A 5 -6.14 8.49 14.35
C LEU A 5 -7.23 9.32 15.05
N GLY A 6 -6.82 10.10 16.06
CA GLY A 6 -7.72 10.97 16.81
C GLY A 6 -8.43 12.01 15.94
N SER A 7 -9.56 12.52 16.45
CA SER A 7 -10.37 13.53 15.75
C SER A 7 -9.51 14.74 15.32
N GLY A 8 -9.68 15.18 14.07
CA GLY A 8 -8.90 16.26 13.46
C GLY A 8 -7.63 15.80 12.70
N LYS A 9 -7.13 14.59 12.92
CA LYS A 9 -6.02 14.03 12.12
C LYS A 9 -6.53 13.41 10.82
N VAL A 10 -6.73 14.25 9.80
CA VAL A 10 -7.27 13.84 8.48
C VAL A 10 -6.22 13.27 7.51
N SER A 11 -4.95 13.28 7.89
CA SER A 11 -3.82 12.71 7.14
C SER A 11 -2.91 11.91 8.06
N VAL A 12 -2.36 10.81 7.55
CA VAL A 12 -1.29 10.04 8.20
C VAL A 12 0.04 10.78 8.06
N THR A 13 0.80 10.86 9.14
CA THR A 13 2.13 11.52 9.18
C THR A 13 3.31 10.55 9.19
N TYR A 14 4.53 11.05 9.02
CA TYR A 14 5.76 10.26 9.19
C TYR A 14 5.89 9.75 10.63
N ASP A 15 5.43 10.51 11.63
CA ASP A 15 5.40 10.05 13.02
C ASP A 15 4.43 8.87 13.21
N ASP A 16 3.24 8.92 12.60
CA ASP A 16 2.29 7.82 12.66
C ASP A 16 2.84 6.55 11.98
N LEU A 17 3.71 6.70 10.96
CA LEU A 17 4.46 5.60 10.34
C LEU A 17 5.55 5.06 11.28
N ALA A 18 6.32 5.93 11.92
CA ALA A 18 7.34 5.53 12.89
C ALA A 18 6.74 4.71 14.04
N ASP A 19 5.58 5.14 14.56
CA ASP A 19 4.83 4.40 15.57
C ASP A 19 4.35 3.03 15.05
N ALA A 20 3.92 2.95 13.79
CA ALA A 20 3.52 1.68 13.17
C ALA A 20 4.70 0.72 12.97
N VAL A 21 5.86 1.25 12.57
CA VAL A 21 7.12 0.52 12.45
C VAL A 21 7.52 -0.04 13.82
N ALA A 22 7.54 0.79 14.86
CA ALA A 22 7.87 0.38 16.21
C ALA A 22 6.95 -0.75 16.73
N ARG A 23 5.64 -0.71 16.41
CA ARG A 23 4.70 -1.79 16.78
C ARG A 23 5.01 -3.12 16.09
N ILE A 24 5.53 -3.11 14.87
CA ILE A 24 5.94 -4.34 14.17
C ILE A 24 7.26 -4.85 14.73
N GLU A 25 8.22 -3.96 14.96
CA GLU A 25 9.53 -4.29 15.55
C GLU A 25 9.39 -4.89 16.95
N ALA A 26 8.42 -4.44 17.74
CA ALA A 26 8.07 -5.02 19.04
C ALA A 26 7.67 -6.51 18.97
N THR A 27 7.35 -7.03 17.77
CA THR A 27 7.04 -8.45 17.51
C THR A 27 8.14 -9.19 16.75
N ASN A 28 9.36 -8.63 16.73
CA ASN A 28 10.50 -9.10 15.94
C ASN A 28 10.22 -9.15 14.42
N GLY A 29 9.24 -8.38 13.93
CA GLY A 29 9.00 -8.20 12.51
C GLY A 29 9.97 -7.18 11.92
N THR A 30 10.20 -7.25 10.60
CA THR A 30 11.04 -6.27 9.90
C THR A 30 10.20 -5.53 8.87
N PRO A 31 9.71 -4.31 9.18
CA PRO A 31 8.93 -3.51 8.25
C PRO A 31 9.68 -3.31 6.94
N SER A 32 9.02 -3.55 5.82
CA SER A 32 9.66 -3.54 4.51
C SER A 32 8.88 -2.76 3.47
N VAL A 33 7.63 -2.39 3.75
CA VAL A 33 6.75 -1.74 2.76
C VAL A 33 5.66 -0.91 3.42
N VAL A 34 5.27 0.17 2.74
CA VAL A 34 4.09 0.98 3.06
C VAL A 34 3.15 0.97 1.87
N TRP A 35 1.97 0.37 2.02
CA TRP A 35 0.87 0.60 1.07
C TRP A 35 0.01 1.76 1.54
N ALA A 36 -0.26 2.72 0.66
CA ALA A 36 -1.09 3.86 1.00
C ALA A 36 -2.20 4.02 -0.02
N SER A 37 -3.39 4.42 0.44
CA SER A 37 -4.41 4.94 -0.45
C SER A 37 -3.87 6.16 -1.19
N VAL A 38 -4.37 6.43 -2.41
CA VAL A 38 -3.79 7.46 -3.29
C VAL A 38 -3.77 8.84 -2.62
N ASP A 39 -4.79 9.17 -1.84
CA ASP A 39 -4.90 10.40 -1.04
C ASP A 39 -3.87 10.45 0.10
N MET A 40 -3.62 9.34 0.79
CA MET A 40 -2.62 9.28 1.86
C MET A 40 -1.19 9.26 1.34
N ALA A 41 -0.94 8.61 0.20
CA ALA A 41 0.35 8.71 -0.48
C ALA A 41 0.66 10.17 -0.87
N ALA A 42 -0.34 10.90 -1.36
CA ALA A 42 -0.20 12.33 -1.63
C ALA A 42 0.00 13.15 -0.35
N ALA A 43 -0.65 12.79 0.75
CA ALA A 43 -0.47 13.47 2.04
C ALA A 43 0.96 13.30 2.56
N LEU A 44 1.49 12.07 2.58
CA LEU A 44 2.86 11.77 2.99
C LEU A 44 3.90 12.52 2.15
N ARG A 45 3.72 12.59 0.83
CA ARG A 45 4.62 13.37 -0.05
C ARG A 45 4.59 14.87 0.22
N LYS A 46 3.46 15.39 0.71
CA LYS A 46 3.26 16.81 1.00
C LYS A 46 3.60 17.17 2.44
N GLU A 47 3.93 16.20 3.27
CA GLU A 47 4.23 16.43 4.67
C GLU A 47 5.47 17.29 4.82
N LYS A 48 5.39 18.25 5.73
CA LYS A 48 6.44 19.24 5.97
C LYS A 48 6.92 19.16 7.40
N SER A 49 8.20 19.43 7.60
CA SER A 49 8.75 19.60 8.93
C SER A 49 8.16 20.82 9.61
N THR A 50 7.72 20.64 10.85
CA THR A 50 7.13 21.71 11.66
C THR A 50 8.25 22.67 12.06
N GLY A 51 8.20 23.90 11.55
CA GLY A 51 9.18 24.96 11.83
C GLY A 51 9.94 25.43 10.59
N SER A 52 10.42 24.51 9.74
CA SER A 52 11.12 24.89 8.50
C SER A 52 10.18 25.00 7.29
N GLY A 53 9.04 24.30 7.30
CA GLY A 53 8.13 24.23 6.15
C GLY A 53 8.70 23.47 4.95
N VAL A 54 9.85 22.82 5.13
CA VAL A 54 10.50 21.98 4.12
C VAL A 54 9.78 20.63 4.04
N TYR A 55 9.61 20.11 2.83
CA TYR A 55 9.02 18.80 2.60
C TYR A 55 9.91 17.68 3.14
N GLN A 56 9.33 16.75 3.89
CA GLN A 56 10.05 15.61 4.47
C GLN A 56 10.48 14.61 3.39
N GLY A 57 9.70 14.48 2.31
CA GLY A 57 9.96 13.56 1.21
C GLY A 57 10.93 14.05 0.13
N GLY A 58 11.52 15.24 0.29
CA GLY A 58 12.39 15.88 -0.72
C GLY A 58 11.73 17.06 -1.44
N SER A 59 12.48 17.75 -2.29
CA SER A 59 12.00 18.96 -2.98
C SER A 59 10.90 18.63 -3.99
N PRO A 60 9.84 19.46 -4.13
CA PRO A 60 8.83 19.29 -5.17
C PRO A 60 9.36 19.38 -6.61
N THR A 61 10.55 19.97 -6.80
CA THR A 61 11.23 20.04 -8.11
C THR A 61 11.91 18.73 -8.50
N ASP A 62 12.11 17.84 -7.54
CA ASP A 62 12.77 16.56 -7.75
C ASP A 62 11.76 15.47 -8.10
N SER A 63 12.25 14.23 -8.23
CA SER A 63 11.35 13.09 -8.37
C SER A 63 10.42 12.98 -7.15
N PRO A 64 9.13 12.64 -7.35
CA PRO A 64 8.20 12.46 -6.25
C PRO A 64 8.73 11.45 -5.23
N ALA A 65 8.57 11.76 -3.94
CA ALA A 65 9.01 10.85 -2.89
C ALA A 65 8.40 9.46 -3.09
N SER A 66 9.29 8.48 -3.22
CA SER A 66 8.98 7.05 -3.38
C SER A 66 9.14 6.28 -2.07
N THR A 67 9.65 6.94 -1.02
CA THR A 67 9.85 6.36 0.30
C THR A 67 9.30 7.25 1.40
N ALA A 68 8.83 6.65 2.49
CA ALA A 68 8.55 7.32 3.75
C ALA A 68 9.16 6.48 4.87
N TRP A 69 9.85 7.13 5.79
CA TRP A 69 10.59 6.46 6.87
C TRP A 69 11.55 5.36 6.37
N GLY A 70 12.20 5.59 5.21
CA GLY A 70 13.10 4.62 4.57
C GLY A 70 12.40 3.41 3.92
N LEU A 71 11.07 3.30 4.03
CA LEU A 71 10.28 2.23 3.43
C LEU A 71 9.70 2.67 2.08
N PRO A 72 9.64 1.79 1.06
CA PRO A 72 8.99 2.10 -0.21
C PRO A 72 7.49 2.32 -0.02
N ILE A 73 6.99 3.42 -0.59
CA ILE A 73 5.56 3.74 -0.64
C ILE A 73 4.99 3.15 -1.93
N LEU A 74 3.97 2.31 -1.80
CA LEU A 74 3.20 1.71 -2.88
C LEU A 74 1.77 2.28 -2.86
N PRO A 75 1.48 3.34 -3.63
CA PRO A 75 0.13 3.87 -3.76
C PRO A 75 -0.79 2.83 -4.40
N SER A 76 -1.99 2.65 -3.84
CA SER A 76 -2.97 1.69 -4.35
C SER A 76 -4.38 2.27 -4.31
N ALA A 77 -5.07 2.23 -5.45
CA ALA A 77 -6.50 2.55 -5.53
C ALA A 77 -7.40 1.44 -4.96
N PHE A 78 -6.83 0.27 -4.65
CA PHE A 78 -7.55 -0.83 -4.00
C PHE A 78 -7.64 -0.68 -2.48
N LEU A 79 -6.88 0.25 -1.89
CA LEU A 79 -7.04 0.60 -0.49
C LEU A 79 -8.19 1.61 -0.32
N PRO A 80 -9.05 1.44 0.71
CA PRO A 80 -10.01 2.47 1.08
C PRO A 80 -9.31 3.82 1.30
N ALA A 81 -9.99 4.91 1.00
CA ALA A 81 -9.47 6.26 1.27
C ALA A 81 -9.02 6.40 2.74
N LYS A 82 -8.08 7.32 3.00
CA LYS A 82 -7.56 7.60 4.34
C LYS A 82 -6.91 6.39 5.03
N THR A 83 -6.39 5.44 4.26
CA THR A 83 -5.80 4.21 4.82
C THR A 83 -4.35 4.05 4.41
N VAL A 84 -3.50 3.73 5.38
CA VAL A 84 -2.11 3.34 5.19
C VAL A 84 -1.86 2.01 5.89
N VAL A 85 -1.08 1.14 5.26
CA VAL A 85 -0.71 -0.16 5.76
C VAL A 85 0.81 -0.27 5.77
N VAL A 86 1.39 -0.41 6.95
CA VAL A 86 2.81 -0.75 7.13
C VAL A 86 2.89 -2.24 7.39
N ALA A 87 3.81 -2.92 6.71
CA ALA A 87 3.93 -4.36 6.86
C ALA A 87 5.37 -4.86 6.71
N ASP A 88 5.63 -5.99 7.34
CA ASP A 88 6.68 -6.91 6.94
C ASP A 88 6.15 -7.80 5.79
N ALA A 89 6.59 -7.51 4.57
CA ALA A 89 6.14 -8.22 3.38
C ALA A 89 6.58 -9.69 3.35
N SER A 90 7.68 -10.04 4.04
CA SER A 90 8.18 -11.42 4.08
C SER A 90 7.23 -12.35 4.85
N ARG A 91 6.40 -11.78 5.73
CA ARG A 91 5.39 -12.49 6.53
C ARG A 91 4.01 -12.52 5.87
N ILE A 92 3.87 -11.96 4.67
CA ILE A 92 2.65 -12.03 3.86
C ILE A 92 2.87 -13.07 2.76
N VAL A 93 2.11 -14.16 2.82
CA VAL A 93 2.23 -15.28 1.87
C VAL A 93 1.04 -15.27 0.93
N VAL A 94 1.31 -15.27 -0.37
CA VAL A 94 0.28 -15.38 -1.42
C VAL A 94 0.45 -16.71 -2.14
N GLY A 95 -0.55 -17.57 -2.05
CA GLY A 95 -0.54 -18.86 -2.73
C GLY A 95 -0.99 -18.72 -4.18
N ILE A 96 -0.07 -18.84 -5.14
CA ILE A 96 -0.40 -18.91 -6.57
C ILE A 96 -0.56 -20.37 -6.96
N ARG A 97 -1.79 -20.79 -7.30
CA ARG A 97 -2.10 -22.17 -7.71
C ARG A 97 -1.85 -22.39 -9.20
N ARG A 98 -2.09 -21.36 -10.01
CA ARG A 98 -1.78 -21.37 -11.44
C ARG A 98 -1.39 -19.96 -11.86
N ASN A 99 -0.21 -19.84 -12.47
CA ASN A 99 0.29 -18.59 -13.04
C ASN A 99 -0.68 -18.04 -14.09
N ALA A 100 -0.54 -16.75 -14.38
CA ALA A 100 -1.34 -16.10 -15.40
C ALA A 100 -1.07 -16.76 -16.77
N THR A 101 -2.13 -17.22 -17.42
CA THR A 101 -2.09 -17.72 -18.79
C THR A 101 -3.00 -16.88 -19.66
N VAL A 102 -2.49 -16.42 -20.80
CA VAL A 102 -3.27 -15.77 -21.84
C VAL A 102 -3.67 -16.82 -22.87
N ARG A 103 -4.93 -16.82 -23.26
CA ARG A 103 -5.45 -17.60 -24.38
C ARG A 103 -6.08 -16.66 -25.37
N VAL A 104 -5.77 -16.87 -26.64
CA VAL A 104 -6.33 -16.15 -27.76
C VAL A 104 -7.29 -17.09 -28.49
N SER A 105 -8.45 -16.61 -28.87
CA SER A 105 -9.44 -17.37 -29.64
C SER A 105 -10.05 -16.48 -30.71
N GLU A 106 -9.91 -16.91 -31.95
CA GLU A 106 -10.53 -16.30 -33.12
C GLU A 106 -11.99 -16.80 -33.29
N ASP A 107 -12.28 -17.99 -32.75
CA ASP A 107 -13.60 -18.62 -32.85
C ASP A 107 -14.68 -17.94 -31.99
N ALA A 108 -14.30 -17.39 -30.82
CA ALA A 108 -15.26 -16.90 -29.83
C ALA A 108 -16.06 -15.66 -30.27
N ARG A 109 -15.58 -14.93 -31.27
CA ARG A 109 -16.19 -13.71 -31.81
C ARG A 109 -16.08 -13.63 -33.34
N PHE A 110 -16.05 -14.80 -33.99
CA PHE A 110 -15.89 -14.91 -35.44
C PHE A 110 -17.00 -14.17 -36.20
N ASP A 111 -18.26 -14.26 -35.76
CA ASP A 111 -19.42 -13.59 -36.40
C ASP A 111 -19.39 -12.06 -36.32
N SER A 112 -18.38 -11.48 -35.67
CA SER A 112 -18.22 -10.02 -35.54
C SER A 112 -16.81 -9.57 -35.91
N ASP A 113 -16.05 -10.37 -36.66
CA ASP A 113 -14.67 -10.10 -37.08
C ASP A 113 -13.75 -9.68 -35.90
N GLN A 114 -13.91 -10.37 -34.77
CA GLN A 114 -13.21 -10.03 -33.52
C GLN A 114 -12.42 -11.22 -32.98
N VAL A 115 -11.32 -10.92 -32.29
CA VAL A 115 -10.48 -11.90 -31.58
C VAL A 115 -10.66 -11.73 -30.08
N GLY A 116 -10.96 -12.83 -29.40
CA GLY A 116 -11.10 -12.88 -27.95
C GLY A 116 -9.77 -13.14 -27.26
N PHE A 117 -9.43 -12.29 -26.28
CA PHE A 117 -8.32 -12.52 -25.37
C PHE A 117 -8.85 -12.88 -23.99
N LYS A 118 -8.34 -13.99 -23.42
CA LYS A 118 -8.69 -14.44 -22.07
C LYS A 118 -7.43 -14.60 -21.24
N LEU A 119 -7.29 -13.76 -20.22
CA LEU A 119 -6.28 -13.93 -19.18
C LEU A 119 -6.90 -14.68 -18.00
N THR A 120 -6.22 -15.72 -17.50
CA THR A 120 -6.68 -16.48 -16.33
C THR A 120 -5.50 -16.75 -15.40
N MET A 121 -5.67 -16.39 -14.12
CA MET A 121 -4.78 -16.74 -13.02
C MET A 121 -5.61 -17.37 -11.91
N ARG A 122 -5.03 -18.32 -11.16
CA ARG A 122 -5.71 -18.92 -9.99
C ARG A 122 -4.87 -18.71 -8.74
N VAL A 123 -5.43 -17.94 -7.82
CA VAL A 123 -4.86 -17.66 -6.50
C VAL A 123 -5.60 -18.54 -5.48
N ALA A 124 -4.85 -19.26 -4.64
CA ALA A 124 -5.40 -20.09 -3.57
C ALA A 124 -5.84 -19.26 -2.35
N GLY A 125 -5.23 -18.08 -2.19
CA GLY A 125 -5.52 -17.12 -1.13
C GLY A 125 -4.27 -16.36 -0.74
N SER A 126 -4.42 -15.51 0.27
CA SER A 126 -3.31 -14.89 1.00
C SER A 126 -3.45 -15.19 2.48
N SER A 127 -2.31 -15.28 3.16
CA SER A 127 -2.24 -15.44 4.61
C SER A 127 -1.16 -14.53 5.17
N VAL A 128 -1.34 -14.10 6.41
CA VAL A 128 -0.33 -13.37 7.16
C VAL A 128 0.14 -14.28 8.27
N ALA A 129 1.44 -14.56 8.34
CA ALA A 129 2.01 -15.47 9.33
C ALA A 129 1.70 -14.99 10.77
N GLU A 130 1.76 -13.67 10.99
CA GLU A 130 1.42 -13.04 12.26
C GLU A 130 0.69 -11.71 12.04
N THR A 131 -0.50 -11.55 12.60
CA THR A 131 -1.35 -10.36 12.35
C THR A 131 -0.76 -9.05 12.92
N SER A 132 0.18 -9.14 13.86
CA SER A 132 0.94 -8.02 14.42
C SER A 132 1.94 -7.43 13.41
N SER A 133 2.40 -8.22 12.45
CA SER A 133 3.36 -7.81 11.41
C SER A 133 2.76 -6.91 10.33
N VAL A 134 1.47 -6.60 10.45
CA VAL A 134 0.73 -5.68 9.58
C VAL A 134 0.01 -4.65 10.45
N GLN A 135 0.28 -3.37 10.22
CA GLN A 135 -0.30 -2.25 10.94
C GLN A 135 -1.10 -1.39 9.96
N ILE A 136 -2.41 -1.27 10.21
CA ILE A 136 -3.32 -0.48 9.39
C ILE A 136 -3.61 0.83 10.12
N VAL A 137 -3.15 1.94 9.60
CA VAL A 137 -3.42 3.29 10.12
C VAL A 137 -4.54 3.92 9.29
N LYS A 138 -5.61 4.36 9.95
CA LYS A 138 -6.73 5.07 9.33
C LYS A 138 -6.77 6.50 9.82
N ALA A 139 -6.72 7.45 8.90
CA ALA A 139 -6.94 8.85 9.24
C ALA A 139 -8.43 9.12 9.54
N ALA A 140 -8.71 10.13 10.36
CA ALA A 140 -10.06 10.46 10.79
C ALA A 140 -10.94 10.86 9.59
N SER A 141 -12.22 10.46 9.63
CA SER A 141 -13.25 11.05 8.76
C SER A 141 -13.44 12.53 9.13
N TYR A 142 -13.90 13.32 8.15
CA TYR A 142 -14.37 14.68 8.45
C TYR A 142 -15.63 14.61 9.32
#